data_AF-A0A8S2XYV1-F1
#
_entry.id   AF-A0A8S2XYV1-F1
#
_cell.length_a   1.000
_cell.length_b   1.000
_cell.length_c   1.000
_cell.angle_alpha   90.00
_cell.angle_beta   90.00
_cell.angle_gamma   90.00
#
_symmetry.space_group_name_H-M   'P 1'
#
loop_
_entity.id
_entity.type
_entity.pdbx_description
1 polymer ?
#
loop_
_entity_poly.entity_id
_entity_poly.type
_entity_poly.pdbx_seq_one_letter_code
_entity_poly.pdbx_strand_id
1 'polypeptide(L)'
;MGIIKKLFETFVGRESLSKSCILAGHVFDADGEAELFFDLVLARFENFDQENNAVGNKSFLSYVDFIIQCTMTSLTNPELFQKFSNRIDSYLYIYRRIEEYLVIVKRSAYWTWALENNVKQLKEKILESLSQVFIENKGLQPNLRLKDEQQLRRINIVQYLIAMTDIGTKAIDSFFVLIKLSLQSSIVIDEHNRLQWKTIISNINHFGITIQEFISNYIAYELAFREFPLDLPGFIELIRKNHPSKHSKESPFLIFLRLSKDLNFKTEEFFDQYRTLFERGIKEKFYCFSHIGDLFTIIGRHDRVFDVYFTIYANSVDLDDLWTMFMYLSTKSELNDIIQKHLISKLSIRTAGAPIDSFLRYTKFATECMTKIKHEYHPRFLRIFENIFEGFINHQLTDERYSYRFSESNFKEFLKISLEMSTSHDLQQLSCLLIIRRLIFQNDNRLLKIADKTKGLFNKINDFDPDLCENNDPADIIQDEWLQDYLL
;
A
#
# COMPACT_ATOMS: atom_id res chain seq x y z
N MET A 1 -12.75 20.67 47.72
CA MET A 1 -12.07 20.26 48.99
C MET A 1 -12.63 18.99 49.69
N GLY A 2 -13.88 18.57 49.50
CA GLY A 2 -14.49 17.51 50.34
C GLY A 2 -14.20 16.03 49.97
N ILE A 3 -13.81 15.72 48.73
CA ILE A 3 -13.73 14.32 48.25
C ILE A 3 -12.36 13.69 48.52
N ILE A 4 -11.26 14.43 48.34
CA ILE A 4 -9.90 13.92 48.64
C ILE A 4 -9.65 13.84 50.15
N LYS A 5 -10.35 14.65 50.95
CA LYS A 5 -10.35 14.56 52.43
C LYS A 5 -10.90 13.21 52.94
N LYS A 6 -11.85 12.59 52.23
CA LYS A 6 -12.34 11.23 52.54
C LYS A 6 -11.35 10.11 52.19
N LEU A 7 -10.52 10.29 51.16
CA LEU A 7 -9.42 9.35 50.84
C LEU A 7 -8.33 9.39 51.92
N PHE A 8 -8.02 10.59 52.41
CA PHE A 8 -7.14 10.81 53.57
C PHE A 8 -7.66 10.06 54.80
N GLU A 9 -8.95 10.16 55.13
CA GLU A 9 -9.57 9.44 56.26
C GLU A 9 -9.56 7.90 56.10
N THR A 10 -9.58 7.39 54.86
CA THR A 10 -9.54 5.94 54.58
C THR A 10 -8.14 5.34 54.70
N PHE A 11 -7.08 6.10 54.38
CA PHE A 11 -5.68 5.64 54.48
C PHE A 11 -5.04 5.90 55.85
N VAL A 12 -5.39 7.01 56.52
CA VAL A 12 -4.88 7.36 57.86
C VAL A 12 -5.31 6.35 58.92
N GLY A 13 -6.35 5.56 58.67
CA GLY A 13 -6.74 4.44 59.54
C GLY A 13 -5.80 3.23 59.53
N ARG A 14 -4.77 3.17 58.66
CA ARG A 14 -3.90 1.97 58.50
C ARG A 14 -2.39 2.21 58.61
N GLU A 15 -1.85 3.39 58.28
CA GLU A 15 -0.43 3.77 58.46
C GLU A 15 -0.30 5.31 58.42
N SER A 16 0.66 5.90 59.15
CA SER A 16 0.89 7.35 59.10
C SER A 16 1.58 7.76 57.80
N LEU A 17 0.89 8.49 56.92
CA LEU A 17 1.46 9.08 55.71
C LEU A 17 2.47 10.17 56.06
N SER A 18 3.63 10.18 55.38
CA SER A 18 4.63 11.24 55.58
C SER A 18 4.18 12.56 54.94
N LYS A 19 4.76 13.67 55.40
CA LYS A 19 4.46 15.00 54.86
C LYS A 19 4.83 15.11 53.37
N SER A 20 5.96 14.55 52.94
CA SER A 20 6.36 14.54 51.52
C SER A 20 5.40 13.71 50.66
N CYS A 21 4.94 12.56 51.15
CA CYS A 21 3.92 11.74 50.48
C CYS A 21 2.61 12.49 50.27
N ILE A 22 2.12 13.18 51.31
CA ILE A 22 0.90 13.99 51.23
C ILE A 22 1.07 15.10 50.19
N LEU A 23 2.20 15.80 50.19
CA LEU A 23 2.48 16.85 49.21
C LEU A 23 2.53 16.28 47.79
N ALA A 24 3.20 15.15 47.57
CA ALA A 24 3.27 14.49 46.27
C ALA A 24 1.88 14.04 45.76
N GLY A 25 1.07 13.42 46.61
CA GLY A 25 -0.29 12.97 46.26
C GLY A 25 -1.23 14.13 45.94
N HIS A 26 -1.15 15.23 46.70
CA HIS A 26 -1.98 16.42 46.52
C HIS A 26 -1.34 17.49 45.63
N VAL A 27 -0.51 17.11 44.67
CA VAL A 27 0.14 18.09 43.79
C VAL A 27 -0.84 18.86 42.92
N PHE A 28 -1.91 18.22 42.45
CA PHE A 28 -2.92 18.85 41.60
C PHE A 28 -3.84 19.84 42.32
N ASP A 29 -3.85 19.83 43.65
CA ASP A 29 -4.58 20.82 44.47
C ASP A 29 -3.89 22.19 44.47
N ALA A 30 -2.63 22.27 43.98
CA ALA A 30 -1.90 23.52 43.92
C ALA A 30 -2.37 24.43 42.76
N ASP A 31 -2.42 25.72 43.07
CA ASP A 31 -2.61 26.79 42.09
C ASP A 31 -1.26 27.15 41.44
N GLY A 32 -1.30 27.37 40.12
CA GLY A 32 -0.10 27.64 39.32
C GLY A 32 -0.36 27.43 37.82
N GLU A 33 0.33 28.22 37.00
CA GLU A 33 0.39 28.08 35.53
C GLU A 33 1.23 26.85 35.14
N ALA A 34 1.12 26.38 33.89
CA ALA A 34 1.65 25.09 33.44
C ALA A 34 3.14 24.85 33.72
N GLU A 35 4.02 25.84 33.42
CA GLU A 35 5.48 25.71 33.61
C GLU A 35 5.85 25.72 35.10
N LEU A 36 5.39 26.72 35.85
CA LEU A 36 5.60 26.82 37.31
C LEU A 36 5.01 25.62 38.07
N PHE A 37 3.93 25.04 37.54
CA PHE A 37 3.31 23.85 38.10
C PHE A 37 4.19 22.60 37.91
N PHE A 38 4.84 22.45 36.76
CA PHE A 38 5.74 21.32 36.52
C PHE A 38 6.94 21.35 37.47
N ASP A 39 7.55 22.52 37.68
CA ASP A 39 8.65 22.69 38.65
C ASP A 39 8.24 22.33 40.08
N LEU A 40 7.01 22.70 40.47
CA LEU A 40 6.43 22.30 41.75
C LEU A 40 6.28 20.77 41.85
N VAL A 41 5.84 20.10 40.78
CA VAL A 41 5.73 18.64 40.74
C VAL A 41 7.10 18.00 40.89
N LEU A 42 8.11 18.47 40.16
CA LEU A 42 9.49 18.00 40.28
C LEU A 42 9.98 18.11 41.73
N ALA A 43 9.91 19.30 42.33
CA ALA A 43 10.38 19.55 43.68
C ALA A 43 9.68 18.67 44.73
N ARG A 44 8.37 18.42 44.57
CA ARG A 44 7.63 17.54 45.50
C ARG A 44 8.07 16.07 45.38
N PHE A 45 8.33 15.59 44.17
CA PHE A 45 8.81 14.23 43.94
C PHE A 45 10.28 14.05 44.37
N GLU A 46 11.15 15.03 44.14
CA GLU A 46 12.53 15.00 44.64
C GLU A 46 12.61 14.96 46.17
N ASN A 47 11.77 15.74 46.86
CA ASN A 47 11.68 15.69 48.32
C ASN A 47 11.17 14.32 48.81
N PHE A 48 10.19 13.74 48.11
CA PHE A 48 9.70 12.39 48.40
C PHE A 48 10.81 11.34 48.20
N ASP A 49 11.62 11.45 47.14
CA ASP A 49 12.75 10.55 46.89
C ASP A 49 13.81 10.62 47.97
N GLN A 50 14.21 11.84 48.37
CA GLN A 50 15.22 12.05 49.40
C GLN A 50 14.81 11.42 50.73
N GLU A 51 13.54 11.57 51.13
CA GLU A 51 13.03 10.98 52.36
C GLU A 51 13.00 9.45 52.32
N ASN A 52 12.65 8.86 51.17
CA ASN A 52 12.47 7.40 51.06
C ASN A 52 13.78 6.65 50.74
N ASN A 53 14.74 7.28 50.06
CA ASN A 53 16.07 6.71 49.82
C ASN A 53 16.91 6.62 51.10
N ALA A 54 16.68 7.51 52.07
CA ALA A 54 17.46 7.57 53.30
C ALA A 54 17.07 6.52 54.36
N VAL A 55 15.90 5.87 54.25
CA VAL A 55 15.27 5.21 55.42
C VAL A 55 14.92 3.72 55.24
N GLY A 56 14.99 3.13 54.04
CA GLY A 56 14.53 1.73 53.88
C GLY A 56 13.06 1.57 54.31
N ASN A 57 12.22 2.46 53.79
CA ASN A 57 10.88 2.73 54.29
C ASN A 57 9.90 1.56 54.03
N LYS A 58 9.35 0.97 55.10
CA LYS A 58 8.34 -0.10 55.04
C LYS A 58 7.00 0.36 54.47
N SER A 59 6.69 1.65 54.56
CA SER A 59 5.45 2.27 54.06
C SER A 59 5.57 2.80 52.63
N PHE A 60 6.69 2.57 51.95
CA PHE A 60 6.88 3.08 50.58
C PHE A 60 5.79 2.59 49.61
N LEU A 61 5.36 1.34 49.77
CA LEU A 61 4.26 0.75 49.00
C LEU A 61 2.92 1.47 49.19
N SER A 62 2.54 1.75 50.43
CA SER A 62 1.29 2.45 50.76
C SER A 62 1.34 3.91 50.28
N TYR A 63 2.52 4.52 50.26
CA TYR A 63 2.72 5.87 49.74
C TYR A 63 2.54 5.93 48.21
N VAL A 64 3.10 4.98 47.47
CA VAL A 64 2.92 4.90 46.01
C VAL A 64 1.44 4.66 45.67
N ASP A 65 0.75 3.78 46.40
CA ASP A 65 -0.68 3.55 46.19
C ASP A 65 -1.51 4.80 46.47
N PHE A 66 -1.21 5.53 47.55
CA PHE A 66 -1.83 6.82 47.85
C PHE A 66 -1.65 7.83 46.72
N ILE A 67 -0.44 7.99 46.17
CA ILE A 67 -0.16 8.90 45.05
C ILE A 67 -0.96 8.48 43.81
N ILE A 68 -1.07 7.19 43.51
CA ILE A 68 -1.90 6.67 42.41
C ILE A 68 -3.38 7.07 42.63
N GLN A 69 -3.93 6.84 43.81
CA GLN A 69 -5.33 7.16 44.13
C GLN A 69 -5.63 8.66 44.02
N CYS A 70 -4.73 9.52 44.52
CA CYS A 70 -4.88 10.97 44.37
C CYS A 70 -4.82 11.40 42.90
N THR A 71 -3.89 10.84 42.12
CA THR A 71 -3.77 11.12 40.68
C THR A 71 -5.03 10.70 39.94
N MET A 72 -5.55 9.48 40.20
CA MET A 72 -6.83 8.98 39.66
C MET A 72 -8.01 9.89 40.04
N THR A 73 -8.03 10.39 41.27
CA THR A 73 -9.08 11.31 41.74
C THR A 73 -9.03 12.63 40.98
N SER A 74 -7.84 13.15 40.69
CA SER A 74 -7.70 14.38 39.89
C SER A 74 -8.19 14.22 38.45
N LEU A 75 -8.09 13.02 37.87
CA LEU A 75 -8.59 12.70 36.52
C LEU A 75 -10.11 12.53 36.46
N THR A 76 -10.76 12.27 37.60
CA THR A 76 -12.21 12.03 37.68
C THR A 76 -12.97 13.21 38.29
N ASN A 77 -12.29 14.09 39.02
CA ASN A 77 -12.86 15.29 39.59
C ASN A 77 -13.02 16.38 38.52
N PRO A 78 -14.24 16.90 38.27
CA PRO A 78 -14.46 17.90 37.21
C PRO A 78 -13.67 19.20 37.37
N GLU A 79 -13.47 19.69 38.60
CA GLU A 79 -12.74 20.95 38.85
C GLU A 79 -11.24 20.80 38.55
N LEU A 80 -10.66 19.66 38.94
CA LEU A 80 -9.24 19.39 38.69
C LEU A 80 -8.99 18.99 37.23
N PHE A 81 -9.93 18.27 36.62
CA PHE A 81 -9.83 17.82 35.22
C PHE A 81 -9.78 18.99 34.23
N GLN A 82 -10.40 20.13 34.54
CA GLN A 82 -10.29 21.35 33.72
C GLN A 82 -8.83 21.79 33.50
N LYS A 83 -7.91 21.43 34.41
CA LYS A 83 -6.49 21.76 34.31
C LYS A 83 -5.69 20.71 33.51
N PHE A 84 -6.27 19.55 33.19
CA PHE A 84 -5.58 18.40 32.59
C PHE A 84 -4.89 18.73 31.27
N SER A 85 -5.59 19.42 30.36
CA SER A 85 -5.07 19.78 29.03
C SER A 85 -3.79 20.61 29.06
N ASN A 86 -3.59 21.41 30.11
CA ASN A 86 -2.43 22.28 30.29
C ASN A 86 -1.36 21.67 31.21
N ARG A 87 -1.63 20.53 31.85
CA ARG A 87 -0.73 19.90 32.83
C ARG A 87 -0.33 18.48 32.43
N ILE A 88 -0.51 18.11 31.15
CA ILE A 88 -0.31 16.74 30.69
C ILE A 88 1.10 16.22 30.96
N ASP A 89 2.11 17.07 30.82
CA ASP A 89 3.51 16.74 31.13
C ASP A 89 3.65 16.26 32.57
N SER A 90 2.96 16.90 33.52
CA SER A 90 2.98 16.54 34.93
C SER A 90 2.33 15.18 35.18
N TYR A 91 1.21 14.89 34.51
CA TYR A 91 0.56 13.58 34.62
C TYR A 91 1.44 12.46 34.07
N LEU A 92 2.07 12.68 32.91
CA LEU A 92 2.99 11.72 32.30
C LEU A 92 4.26 11.55 33.14
N TYR A 93 4.78 12.63 33.74
CA TYR A 93 5.89 12.57 34.68
C TYR A 93 5.55 11.77 35.93
N ILE A 94 4.42 12.06 36.58
CA ILE A 94 3.98 11.31 37.79
C ILE A 94 3.81 9.84 37.47
N TYR A 95 3.18 9.51 36.34
CA TYR A 95 3.05 8.12 35.89
C TYR A 95 4.42 7.45 35.71
N ARG A 96 5.36 8.14 35.06
CA ARG A 96 6.73 7.64 34.91
C ARG A 96 7.44 7.41 36.25
N ARG A 97 7.30 8.34 37.21
CA ARG A 97 7.87 8.18 38.56
C ARG A 97 7.29 6.97 39.27
N ILE A 98 5.98 6.74 39.14
CA ILE A 98 5.33 5.55 39.67
C ILE A 98 5.93 4.29 39.03
N GLU A 99 6.10 4.22 37.70
CA GLU A 99 6.77 3.07 37.06
C GLU A 99 8.19 2.83 37.62
N GLU A 100 8.98 3.89 37.79
CA GLU A 100 10.32 3.83 38.38
C GLU A 100 10.28 3.29 39.82
N TYR A 101 9.30 3.69 40.63
CA TYR A 101 9.10 3.16 41.97
C TYR A 101 8.72 1.68 41.98
N LEU A 102 7.90 1.22 41.03
CA LEU A 102 7.54 -0.19 40.93
C LEU A 102 8.76 -1.07 40.65
N VAL A 103 9.74 -0.60 39.87
CA VAL A 103 10.98 -1.35 39.64
C VAL A 103 11.76 -1.52 40.95
N ILE A 104 11.78 -0.50 41.80
CA ILE A 104 12.42 -0.54 43.13
C ILE A 104 11.67 -1.55 44.03
N VAL A 105 10.34 -1.51 44.03
CA VAL A 105 9.49 -2.38 44.85
C VAL A 105 9.51 -3.84 44.38
N LYS A 106 9.54 -4.12 43.06
CA LYS A 106 9.60 -5.50 42.51
C LYS A 106 10.85 -6.26 42.96
N ARG A 107 11.90 -5.55 43.40
CA ARG A 107 13.12 -6.13 44.01
C ARG A 107 12.95 -6.47 45.49
N SER A 108 11.85 -6.05 46.12
CA SER A 108 11.50 -6.34 47.51
C SER A 108 10.49 -7.49 47.61
N ALA A 109 10.47 -8.22 48.74
CA ALA A 109 9.56 -9.35 48.98
C ALA A 109 8.08 -8.96 49.15
N TYR A 110 7.74 -7.68 49.03
CA TYR A 110 6.44 -7.10 49.40
C TYR A 110 5.59 -6.67 48.19
N TRP A 111 5.96 -7.08 46.97
CA TRP A 111 5.16 -6.85 45.76
C TRP A 111 3.76 -7.46 45.88
N THR A 112 2.71 -6.70 45.51
CA THR A 112 1.33 -7.20 45.52
C THR A 112 0.67 -7.03 44.14
N TRP A 113 -0.13 -8.01 43.75
CA TRP A 113 -0.96 -7.96 42.54
C TRP A 113 -1.91 -6.76 42.49
N ALA A 114 -2.32 -6.23 43.65
CA ALA A 114 -3.22 -5.08 43.76
C ALA A 114 -2.56 -3.79 43.24
N LEU A 115 -1.29 -3.55 43.58
CA LEU A 115 -0.57 -2.36 43.12
C LEU A 115 -0.33 -2.39 41.61
N GLU A 116 -0.01 -3.56 41.05
CA GLU A 116 0.14 -3.74 39.60
C GLU A 116 -1.16 -3.40 38.85
N ASN A 117 -2.29 -3.84 39.41
CA ASN A 117 -3.60 -3.53 38.85
C ASN A 117 -3.92 -2.02 38.94
N ASN A 118 -3.60 -1.37 40.06
CA ASN A 118 -3.83 0.08 40.23
C ASN A 118 -2.99 0.92 39.25
N VAL A 119 -1.75 0.51 38.97
CA VAL A 119 -0.89 1.17 37.98
C VAL A 119 -1.44 0.98 36.57
N LYS A 120 -1.93 -0.22 36.25
CA LYS A 120 -2.58 -0.48 34.97
C LYS A 120 -3.83 0.38 34.79
N GLN A 121 -4.67 0.49 35.82
CA GLN A 121 -5.85 1.36 35.83
C GLN A 121 -5.47 2.84 35.67
N LEU A 122 -4.39 3.29 36.32
CA LEU A 122 -3.87 4.64 36.14
C LEU A 122 -3.45 4.91 34.69
N LYS A 123 -2.72 3.98 34.07
CA LYS A 123 -2.35 4.08 32.65
C LYS A 123 -3.58 4.20 31.76
N GLU A 124 -4.54 3.29 31.92
CA GLU A 124 -5.79 3.28 31.16
C GLU A 124 -6.53 4.61 31.33
N LYS A 125 -6.64 5.12 32.55
CA LYS A 125 -7.32 6.39 32.83
C LYS A 125 -6.61 7.59 32.21
N ILE A 126 -5.28 7.65 32.26
CA ILE A 126 -4.50 8.70 31.61
C ILE A 126 -4.74 8.68 30.10
N LEU A 127 -4.72 7.50 29.46
CA LEU A 127 -4.98 7.37 28.03
C LEU A 127 -6.42 7.73 27.66
N GLU A 128 -7.42 7.32 28.45
CA GLU A 128 -8.81 7.73 28.26
C GLU A 128 -8.97 9.26 28.34
N SER A 129 -8.37 9.88 29.35
CA SER A 129 -8.41 11.34 29.53
C SER A 129 -7.68 12.09 28.41
N LEU A 130 -6.55 11.57 27.94
CA LEU A 130 -5.83 12.08 26.77
C LEU A 130 -6.71 12.07 25.53
N SER A 131 -7.31 10.91 25.25
CA SER A 131 -8.20 10.72 24.10
C SER A 131 -9.44 11.59 24.17
N GLN A 132 -10.05 11.71 25.35
CA GLN A 132 -11.20 12.58 25.56
C GLN A 132 -10.88 14.05 25.19
N VAL A 133 -9.81 14.60 25.76
CA VAL A 133 -9.39 15.98 25.46
C VAL A 133 -9.02 16.13 23.97
N PHE A 134 -8.38 15.13 23.39
CA PHE A 134 -8.01 15.10 21.99
C PHE A 134 -9.23 15.15 21.06
N ILE A 135 -10.23 14.29 21.29
CA ILE A 135 -11.48 14.24 20.52
C ILE A 135 -12.25 15.57 20.67
N GLU A 136 -12.47 16.03 21.91
CA GLU A 136 -13.22 17.26 22.20
C GLU A 136 -12.62 18.49 21.51
N ASN A 137 -11.31 18.50 21.29
CA ASN A 137 -10.57 19.60 20.66
C ASN A 137 -10.15 19.31 19.22
N LYS A 138 -10.69 18.28 18.57
CA LYS A 138 -10.35 17.89 17.19
C LYS A 138 -8.84 17.76 16.96
N GLY A 139 -8.15 17.19 17.95
CA GLY A 139 -6.71 16.92 17.95
C GLY A 139 -5.80 18.09 18.36
N LEU A 140 -6.33 19.32 18.47
CA LEU A 140 -5.50 20.50 18.78
C LEU A 140 -4.95 20.50 20.21
N GLN A 141 -5.64 19.84 21.14
CA GLN A 141 -5.18 19.60 22.52
C GLN A 141 -5.13 18.09 22.77
N PRO A 142 -4.45 17.62 23.84
CA PRO A 142 -3.51 18.35 24.69
C PRO A 142 -2.18 18.60 23.96
N ASN A 143 -1.34 19.49 24.50
CA ASN A 143 0.00 19.77 24.00
C ASN A 143 1.01 19.70 25.14
N LEU A 144 2.24 19.30 24.83
CA LEU A 144 3.35 19.43 25.77
C LEU A 144 3.66 20.92 25.97
N ARG A 145 3.77 21.35 27.23
CA ARG A 145 4.20 22.69 27.65
C ARG A 145 5.65 22.69 28.08
N LEU A 146 6.14 21.54 28.55
CA LEU A 146 7.52 21.34 28.95
C LEU A 146 8.50 21.51 27.78
N LYS A 147 9.56 22.29 28.01
CA LYS A 147 10.67 22.51 27.06
C LYS A 147 12.01 21.94 27.54
N ASP A 148 12.03 21.35 28.74
CA ASP A 148 13.23 20.72 29.30
C ASP A 148 13.46 19.36 28.62
N GLU A 149 14.56 19.26 27.87
CA GLU A 149 14.96 18.05 27.17
C GLU A 149 15.17 16.86 28.13
N GLN A 150 15.83 17.07 29.26
CA GLN A 150 16.15 15.99 30.19
C GLN A 150 14.88 15.40 30.79
N GLN A 151 13.94 16.25 31.17
CA GLN A 151 12.66 15.84 31.72
C GLN A 151 11.79 15.15 30.66
N LEU A 152 11.75 15.66 29.43
CA LEU A 152 11.05 14.98 28.33
C LEU A 152 11.67 13.60 28.02
N ARG A 153 13.01 13.49 28.00
CA ARG A 153 13.72 12.21 27.86
C ARG A 153 13.38 11.24 28.99
N ARG A 154 13.21 11.75 30.22
CA ARG A 154 12.81 10.94 31.37
C ARG A 154 11.38 10.44 31.26
N ILE A 155 10.43 11.33 30.93
CA ILE A 155 9.01 10.98 30.71
C ILE A 155 8.89 9.90 29.64
N ASN A 156 9.70 10.02 28.57
CA ASN A 156 9.84 9.03 27.50
C ASN A 156 8.50 8.66 26.83
N ILE A 157 7.81 9.66 26.30
CA ILE A 157 6.47 9.49 25.70
C ILE A 157 6.49 8.46 24.55
N VAL A 158 7.58 8.44 23.78
CA VAL A 158 7.80 7.51 22.66
C VAL A 158 7.71 6.05 23.13
N GLN A 159 8.15 5.72 24.34
CA GLN A 159 8.04 4.37 24.88
C GLN A 159 6.56 3.93 25.02
N TYR A 160 5.67 4.83 25.41
CA TYR A 160 4.24 4.51 25.51
C TYR A 160 3.60 4.31 24.13
N LEU A 161 4.02 5.09 23.13
CA LEU A 161 3.59 4.90 21.74
C LEU A 161 4.07 3.55 21.19
N ILE A 162 5.34 3.20 21.35
CA ILE A 162 5.91 1.93 20.85
C ILE A 162 5.27 0.73 21.55
N ALA A 163 4.84 0.87 22.81
CA ALA A 163 4.13 -0.17 23.53
C ALA A 163 2.72 -0.46 22.98
N MET A 164 2.17 0.38 22.08
CA MET A 164 0.91 0.12 21.39
C MET A 164 1.15 -0.78 20.18
N THR A 165 1.02 -2.09 20.37
CA THR A 165 1.17 -3.09 19.31
C THR A 165 -0.12 -3.41 18.57
N ASP A 166 -1.27 -3.04 19.12
CA ASP A 166 -2.60 -3.39 18.62
C ASP A 166 -3.48 -2.14 18.56
N ILE A 167 -4.04 -1.85 17.39
CA ILE A 167 -4.90 -0.69 17.17
C ILE A 167 -6.28 -1.15 16.73
N GLY A 168 -7.26 -0.97 17.61
CA GLY A 168 -8.68 -1.14 17.30
C GLY A 168 -9.44 0.17 17.45
N THR A 169 -10.75 0.13 17.22
CA THR A 169 -11.66 1.29 17.34
C THR A 169 -11.57 2.00 18.69
N LYS A 170 -11.38 1.26 19.79
CA LYS A 170 -11.24 1.83 21.14
C LYS A 170 -9.88 2.49 21.43
N ALA A 171 -8.85 2.17 20.65
CA ALA A 171 -7.48 2.58 20.90
C ALA A 171 -6.96 3.61 19.90
N ILE A 172 -7.70 3.90 18.82
CA ILE A 172 -7.25 4.73 17.71
C ILE A 172 -6.99 6.19 18.14
N ASP A 173 -7.87 6.77 18.96
CA ASP A 173 -7.67 8.14 19.45
C ASP A 173 -6.49 8.23 20.41
N SER A 174 -6.34 7.23 21.28
CA SER A 174 -5.19 7.09 22.19
C SER A 174 -3.88 6.97 21.40
N PHE A 175 -3.92 6.28 20.27
CA PHE A 175 -2.79 6.16 19.37
C PHE A 175 -2.45 7.51 18.71
N PHE A 176 -3.43 8.21 18.14
CA PHE A 176 -3.18 9.52 17.50
C PHE A 176 -2.68 10.59 18.48
N VAL A 177 -3.25 10.68 19.69
CA VAL A 177 -2.76 11.63 20.70
C VAL A 177 -1.34 11.28 21.14
N LEU A 178 -0.99 10.00 21.30
CA LEU A 178 0.37 9.59 21.62
C LEU A 178 1.36 9.85 20.48
N ILE A 179 0.96 9.69 19.22
CA ILE A 179 1.78 10.11 18.07
C ILE A 179 2.06 11.60 18.15
N LYS A 180 1.01 12.42 18.31
CA LYS A 180 1.14 13.88 18.39
C LYS A 180 2.11 14.30 19.49
N LEU A 181 1.91 13.79 20.71
CA LEU A 181 2.78 14.14 21.84
C LEU A 181 4.21 13.60 21.65
N SER A 182 4.37 12.42 21.06
CA SER A 182 5.70 11.87 20.75
C SER A 182 6.44 12.72 19.72
N LEU A 183 5.75 13.22 18.69
CA LEU A 183 6.31 14.12 17.69
C LEU A 183 6.72 15.45 18.33
N GLN A 184 5.84 16.07 19.13
CA GLN A 184 6.17 17.28 19.90
C GLN A 184 7.39 17.10 20.79
N SER A 185 7.47 15.98 21.51
CA SER A 185 8.62 15.64 22.35
C SER A 185 9.90 15.47 21.53
N SER A 186 9.82 14.79 20.37
CA SER A 186 10.99 14.55 19.52
C SER A 186 11.63 15.83 18.97
N ILE A 187 10.82 16.87 18.70
CA ILE A 187 11.33 18.19 18.25
C ILE A 187 12.28 18.79 19.28
N VAL A 188 11.92 18.69 20.56
CA VAL A 188 12.72 19.26 21.66
C VAL A 188 13.95 18.40 21.96
N ILE A 189 13.81 17.07 21.86
CA ILE A 189 14.85 16.11 22.26
C ILE A 189 15.93 15.90 21.19
N ASP A 190 15.55 15.81 19.92
CA ASP A 190 16.48 15.50 18.83
C ASP A 190 15.91 16.00 17.49
N GLU A 191 16.30 17.22 17.10
CA GLU A 191 15.86 17.83 15.85
C GLU A 191 16.25 17.01 14.59
N HIS A 192 17.27 16.15 14.69
CA HIS A 192 17.90 15.46 13.56
C HIS A 192 17.39 14.03 13.37
N ASN A 193 16.84 13.40 14.41
CA ASN A 193 16.30 12.03 14.37
C ASN A 193 14.79 11.99 14.64
N ARG A 194 14.04 12.80 13.87
CA ARG A 194 12.59 12.94 13.99
C ARG A 194 11.88 11.60 13.77
N LEU A 195 10.91 11.33 14.64
CA LEU A 195 10.07 10.13 14.57
C LEU A 195 9.32 10.10 13.22
N GLN A 196 9.47 9.02 12.45
CA GLN A 196 8.86 8.87 11.13
C GLN A 196 7.59 8.01 11.20
N TRP A 197 6.54 8.39 10.46
CA TRP A 197 5.28 7.64 10.38
C TRP A 197 5.48 6.18 9.99
N LYS A 198 6.35 5.90 9.02
CA LYS A 198 6.70 4.53 8.65
C LYS A 198 7.17 3.72 9.86
N THR A 199 8.09 4.24 10.67
CA THR A 199 8.61 3.55 11.85
C THR A 199 7.52 3.31 12.91
N ILE A 200 6.67 4.32 13.15
CA ILE A 200 5.53 4.21 14.06
C ILE A 200 4.60 3.08 13.60
N ILE A 201 4.21 3.10 12.32
CA ILE A 201 3.27 2.15 11.75
C ILE A 201 3.85 0.73 11.70
N SER A 202 5.15 0.60 11.41
CA SER A 202 5.84 -0.68 11.39
C SER A 202 5.81 -1.42 12.74
N ASN A 203 5.76 -0.70 13.86
CA ASN A 203 5.75 -1.28 15.21
C ASN A 203 4.39 -1.90 15.59
N ILE A 204 3.33 -1.62 14.83
CA ILE A 204 1.99 -2.18 15.10
C ILE A 204 1.92 -3.58 14.51
N ASN A 205 1.57 -4.55 15.34
CA ASN A 205 1.42 -5.96 14.96
C ASN A 205 0.02 -6.23 14.41
N HIS A 206 -1.02 -5.64 15.01
CA HIS A 206 -2.40 -5.87 14.61
C HIS A 206 -3.18 -4.57 14.40
N PHE A 207 -3.79 -4.46 13.23
CA PHE A 207 -4.81 -3.45 12.94
C PHE A 207 -6.19 -4.11 12.98
N GLY A 208 -6.96 -3.80 14.01
CA GLY A 208 -8.38 -4.14 14.15
C GLY A 208 -9.31 -3.09 13.51
N ILE A 209 -8.78 -2.24 12.62
CA ILE A 209 -9.48 -1.22 11.85
C ILE A 209 -9.02 -1.30 10.39
N THR A 210 -9.85 -0.85 9.48
CA THR A 210 -9.53 -0.74 8.05
C THR A 210 -8.63 0.46 7.79
N ILE A 211 -7.93 0.45 6.65
CA ILE A 211 -7.15 1.60 6.20
C ILE A 211 -8.02 2.85 5.99
N GLN A 212 -9.26 2.68 5.52
CA GLN A 212 -10.21 3.79 5.35
C GLN A 212 -10.57 4.42 6.70
N GLU A 213 -10.81 3.61 7.73
CA GLU A 213 -11.07 4.13 9.09
C GLU A 213 -9.86 4.88 9.64
N PHE A 214 -8.64 4.34 9.46
CA PHE A 214 -7.42 5.02 9.87
C PHE A 214 -7.28 6.38 9.18
N ILE A 215 -7.41 6.44 7.86
CA ILE A 215 -7.27 7.68 7.09
C ILE A 215 -8.39 8.67 7.42
N SER A 216 -9.62 8.20 7.62
CA SER A 216 -10.75 9.07 8.01
C SER A 216 -10.49 9.75 9.36
N ASN A 217 -9.94 9.00 10.33
CA ASN A 217 -9.57 9.58 11.63
C ASN A 217 -8.35 10.52 11.50
N TYR A 218 -7.34 10.17 10.70
CA TYR A 218 -6.22 11.06 10.43
C TYR A 218 -6.70 12.39 9.84
N ILE A 219 -7.59 12.37 8.85
CA ILE A 219 -8.16 13.58 8.23
C ILE A 219 -8.97 14.40 9.26
N ALA A 220 -9.75 13.73 10.12
CA ALA A 220 -10.49 14.41 11.20
C ALA A 220 -9.58 15.21 12.14
N TYR A 221 -8.31 14.79 12.26
CA TYR A 221 -7.29 15.39 13.13
C TYR A 221 -6.12 16.02 12.35
N GLU A 222 -6.25 16.25 11.04
CA GLU A 222 -5.13 16.64 10.16
C GLU A 222 -4.39 17.89 10.65
N LEU A 223 -5.11 18.86 11.21
CA LEU A 223 -4.53 20.09 11.77
C LEU A 223 -3.54 19.82 12.90
N ALA A 224 -3.74 18.74 13.67
CA ALA A 224 -2.83 18.34 14.73
C ALA A 224 -1.48 17.83 14.22
N PHE A 225 -1.43 17.40 12.95
CA PHE A 225 -0.26 16.83 12.30
C PHE A 225 0.33 17.74 11.21
N ARG A 226 -0.08 19.01 11.13
CA ARG A 226 0.39 19.93 10.06
C ARG A 226 1.91 20.05 9.98
N GLU A 227 2.61 20.03 11.12
CA GLU A 227 4.08 20.10 11.14
C GLU A 227 4.75 18.76 10.77
N PHE A 228 4.03 17.65 10.89
CA PHE A 228 4.51 16.29 10.66
C PHE A 228 3.42 15.45 9.97
N PRO A 229 3.01 15.83 8.74
CA PRO A 229 1.92 15.16 8.06
C PRO A 229 2.25 13.69 7.82
N LEU A 230 1.24 12.84 7.73
CA LEU A 230 1.39 11.47 7.26
C LEU A 230 2.07 11.52 5.90
N ASP A 231 3.27 10.97 5.81
CA ASP A 231 4.07 10.98 4.61
C ASP A 231 3.79 9.75 3.74
N LEU A 232 4.24 9.82 2.50
CA LEU A 232 4.02 8.73 1.54
C LEU A 232 4.64 7.40 2.01
N PRO A 233 5.87 7.34 2.56
CA PRO A 233 6.40 6.11 3.17
C PRO A 233 5.53 5.55 4.30
N GLY A 234 4.99 6.40 5.17
CA GLY A 234 4.06 6.00 6.22
C GLY A 234 2.76 5.42 5.67
N PHE A 235 2.18 6.07 4.65
CA PHE A 235 0.98 5.57 3.99
C PHE A 235 1.19 4.22 3.29
N ILE A 236 2.32 4.04 2.60
CA ILE A 236 2.67 2.75 1.97
C ILE A 236 2.84 1.65 3.02
N GLU A 237 3.44 1.98 4.17
CA GLU A 237 3.58 1.06 5.29
C GLU A 237 2.21 0.70 5.91
N LEU A 238 1.28 1.65 5.96
CA LEU A 238 -0.10 1.40 6.40
C LEU A 238 -0.81 0.42 5.45
N ILE A 239 -0.65 0.60 4.13
CA ILE A 239 -1.17 -0.34 3.12
C ILE A 239 -0.55 -1.72 3.31
N ARG A 240 0.76 -1.80 3.56
CA ARG A 240 1.46 -3.08 3.81
C ARG A 240 0.88 -3.83 5.01
N LYS A 241 0.57 -3.12 6.09
CA LYS A 241 0.03 -3.70 7.33
C LYS A 241 -1.45 -4.08 7.21
N ASN A 242 -2.21 -3.32 6.42
CA ASN A 242 -3.64 -3.52 6.20
C ASN A 242 -3.91 -4.17 4.83
N HIS A 243 -2.96 -4.95 4.32
CA HIS A 243 -3.03 -5.39 2.95
C HIS A 243 -4.28 -6.26 2.72
N PRO A 244 -5.14 -5.90 1.77
CA PRO A 244 -6.44 -6.53 1.61
C PRO A 244 -6.32 -7.97 1.12
N SER A 245 -7.28 -8.79 1.55
CA SER A 245 -7.41 -10.19 1.16
C SER A 245 -7.88 -10.33 -0.29
N LYS A 246 -7.44 -11.41 -0.95
CA LYS A 246 -7.81 -11.81 -2.32
C LYS A 246 -9.33 -11.88 -2.55
N HIS A 247 -10.12 -12.03 -1.49
CA HIS A 247 -11.57 -12.18 -1.54
C HIS A 247 -12.35 -10.84 -1.56
N SER A 248 -11.67 -9.69 -1.57
CA SER A 248 -12.35 -8.38 -1.69
C SER A 248 -13.08 -8.25 -3.04
N LYS A 249 -14.35 -7.84 -3.00
CA LYS A 249 -15.15 -7.52 -4.19
C LYS A 249 -14.66 -6.25 -4.88
N GLU A 250 -14.23 -5.25 -4.10
CA GLU A 250 -13.70 -3.99 -4.63
C GLU A 250 -12.20 -4.10 -4.85
N SER A 251 -11.69 -3.51 -5.94
CA SER A 251 -10.27 -3.45 -6.21
C SER A 251 -9.55 -2.60 -5.18
N PRO A 252 -8.52 -3.14 -4.50
CA PRO A 252 -7.80 -2.42 -3.47
C PRO A 252 -7.07 -1.19 -4.01
N PHE A 253 -6.69 -1.21 -5.30
CA PHE A 253 -5.97 -0.10 -5.92
C PHE A 253 -6.86 1.14 -6.13
N LEU A 254 -8.17 0.96 -6.35
CA LEU A 254 -9.12 2.07 -6.39
C LEU A 254 -9.23 2.76 -5.03
N ILE A 255 -9.29 1.95 -3.97
CA ILE A 255 -9.29 2.44 -2.58
C ILE A 255 -8.00 3.20 -2.29
N PHE A 256 -6.84 2.61 -2.59
CA PHE A 256 -5.55 3.24 -2.32
C PHE A 256 -5.37 4.54 -3.08
N LEU A 257 -5.79 4.59 -4.35
CA LEU A 257 -5.73 5.82 -5.14
C LEU A 257 -6.64 6.91 -4.58
N ARG A 258 -7.87 6.56 -4.16
CA ARG A 258 -8.78 7.52 -3.53
C ARG A 258 -8.15 8.10 -2.26
N LEU A 259 -7.70 7.23 -1.35
CA LEU A 259 -7.09 7.65 -0.09
C LEU A 259 -5.79 8.45 -0.32
N SER A 260 -4.98 8.07 -1.32
CA SER A 260 -3.79 8.83 -1.72
C SER A 260 -4.14 10.24 -2.17
N LYS A 261 -5.27 10.43 -2.87
CA LYS A 261 -5.76 11.74 -3.30
C LYS A 261 -6.31 12.54 -2.12
N ASP A 262 -7.04 11.89 -1.21
CA ASP A 262 -7.55 12.53 0.01
C ASP A 262 -6.40 13.08 0.87
N LEU A 263 -5.22 12.43 0.83
CA LEU A 263 -3.98 12.87 1.48
C LEU A 263 -3.12 13.82 0.63
N ASN A 264 -3.60 14.25 -0.55
CA ASN A 264 -2.89 15.13 -1.49
C ASN A 264 -1.54 14.59 -1.99
N PHE A 265 -1.31 13.27 -2.00
CA PHE A 265 -0.11 12.70 -2.59
C PHE A 265 -0.18 12.69 -4.12
N LYS A 266 0.96 12.93 -4.78
CA LYS A 266 1.05 12.81 -6.23
C LYS A 266 0.96 11.35 -6.66
N THR A 267 0.10 11.08 -7.63
CA THR A 267 -0.17 9.72 -8.13
C THR A 267 1.08 9.00 -8.62
N GLU A 268 1.96 9.69 -9.36
CA GLU A 268 3.18 9.07 -9.88
C GLU A 268 4.18 8.72 -8.78
N GLU A 269 4.35 9.60 -7.79
CA GLU A 269 5.23 9.34 -6.63
C GLU A 269 4.69 8.16 -5.80
N PHE A 270 3.37 8.09 -5.60
CA PHE A 270 2.73 6.96 -4.92
C PHE A 270 3.03 5.63 -5.61
N PHE A 271 2.79 5.53 -6.92
CA PHE A 271 3.06 4.29 -7.64
C PHE A 271 4.55 3.97 -7.75
N ASP A 272 5.44 4.97 -7.83
CA ASP A 272 6.89 4.69 -7.84
C ASP A 272 7.36 4.03 -6.53
N GLN A 273 6.84 4.45 -5.37
CA GLN A 273 7.16 3.83 -4.08
C GLN A 273 6.40 2.51 -3.84
N TYR A 274 5.15 2.43 -4.30
CA TYR A 274 4.29 1.25 -4.10
C TYR A 274 4.75 0.02 -4.91
N ARG A 275 5.50 0.20 -6.00
CA ARG A 275 5.89 -0.88 -6.94
C ARG A 275 6.48 -2.12 -6.27
N THR A 276 7.27 -1.94 -5.22
CA THR A 276 7.94 -3.05 -4.50
C THR A 276 6.93 -3.90 -3.73
N LEU A 277 5.89 -3.27 -3.17
CA LEU A 277 4.82 -3.96 -2.47
C LEU A 277 3.90 -4.68 -3.48
N PHE A 278 3.63 -4.05 -4.63
CA PHE A 278 2.90 -4.67 -5.72
C PHE A 278 3.60 -5.93 -6.25
N GLU A 279 4.90 -5.85 -6.57
CA GLU A 279 5.68 -7.00 -7.06
C GLU A 279 5.61 -8.18 -6.08
N ARG A 280 5.74 -7.91 -4.78
CA ARG A 280 5.58 -8.92 -3.73
C ARG A 280 4.17 -9.50 -3.73
N GLY A 281 3.14 -8.66 -3.78
CA GLY A 281 1.74 -9.10 -3.79
C GLY A 281 1.36 -9.94 -5.01
N ILE A 282 2.00 -9.71 -6.17
CA ILE A 282 1.86 -10.59 -7.35
C ILE A 282 2.45 -11.97 -7.07
N LYS A 283 3.69 -12.04 -6.58
CA LYS A 283 4.38 -13.31 -6.25
C LYS A 283 3.63 -14.12 -5.18
N GLU A 284 3.08 -13.42 -4.18
CA GLU A 284 2.32 -14.01 -3.08
C GLU A 284 0.83 -14.23 -3.43
N LYS A 285 0.41 -13.91 -4.66
CA LYS A 285 -0.96 -14.08 -5.19
C LYS A 285 -2.03 -13.40 -4.33
N PHE A 286 -1.72 -12.24 -3.76
CA PHE A 286 -2.65 -11.44 -2.94
C PHE A 286 -3.77 -10.82 -3.74
N TYR A 287 -3.51 -10.47 -5.01
CA TYR A 287 -4.49 -9.84 -5.88
C TYR A 287 -5.20 -10.89 -6.73
N CYS A 288 -6.49 -10.67 -6.99
CA CYS A 288 -7.17 -11.42 -8.04
C CYS A 288 -6.91 -10.76 -9.41
N PHE A 289 -7.17 -11.50 -10.48
CA PHE A 289 -6.92 -11.06 -11.85
C PHE A 289 -7.60 -9.71 -12.17
N SER A 290 -8.86 -9.53 -11.78
CA SER A 290 -9.59 -8.28 -12.03
C SER A 290 -9.00 -7.09 -11.26
N HIS A 291 -8.46 -7.30 -10.05
CA HIS A 291 -7.80 -6.22 -9.31
C HIS A 291 -6.61 -5.66 -10.11
N ILE A 292 -5.81 -6.55 -10.72
CA ILE A 292 -4.65 -6.16 -11.52
C ILE A 292 -5.10 -5.44 -12.81
N GLY A 293 -6.15 -5.93 -13.47
CA GLY A 293 -6.70 -5.27 -14.65
C GLY A 293 -7.26 -3.86 -14.35
N ASP A 294 -7.91 -3.69 -13.20
CA ASP A 294 -8.36 -2.37 -12.73
C ASP A 294 -7.16 -1.44 -12.50
N LEU A 295 -6.07 -1.94 -11.90
CA LEU A 295 -4.83 -1.17 -11.73
C LEU A 295 -4.27 -0.68 -13.07
N PHE A 296 -4.18 -1.56 -14.08
CA PHE A 296 -3.70 -1.17 -15.41
C PHE A 296 -4.59 -0.13 -16.08
N THR A 297 -5.91 -0.22 -15.89
CA THR A 297 -6.85 0.79 -16.36
C THR A 297 -6.60 2.14 -15.68
N ILE A 298 -6.33 2.13 -14.37
CA ILE A 298 -6.02 3.34 -13.57
C ILE A 298 -4.73 4.01 -14.05
N ILE A 299 -3.65 3.24 -14.18
CA ILE A 299 -2.32 3.78 -14.49
C ILE A 299 -2.07 3.95 -15.99
N GLY A 300 -3.00 3.51 -16.84
CA GLY A 300 -2.89 3.53 -18.31
C GLY A 300 -2.68 4.90 -18.94
N ARG A 301 -2.79 5.99 -18.18
CA ARG A 301 -2.49 7.36 -18.63
C ARG A 301 -1.06 7.82 -18.31
N HIS A 302 -0.29 7.02 -17.58
CA HIS A 302 1.05 7.35 -17.10
C HIS A 302 2.09 6.40 -17.71
N ASP A 303 2.77 6.82 -18.79
CA ASP A 303 3.65 5.96 -19.62
C ASP A 303 4.66 5.15 -18.78
N ARG A 304 5.49 5.83 -18.00
CA ARG A 304 6.50 5.20 -17.14
C ARG A 304 5.87 4.27 -16.08
N VAL A 305 4.79 4.71 -15.44
CA VAL A 305 4.16 3.93 -14.36
C VAL A 305 3.53 2.66 -14.94
N PHE A 306 2.82 2.79 -16.06
CA PHE A 306 2.22 1.64 -16.75
C PHE A 306 3.29 0.63 -17.16
N ASP A 307 4.38 1.06 -17.80
CA ASP A 307 5.48 0.17 -18.21
C ASP A 307 6.04 -0.65 -17.04
N VAL A 308 6.37 0.03 -15.93
CA VAL A 308 6.96 -0.62 -14.75
C VAL A 308 6.03 -1.70 -14.21
N TYR A 309 4.76 -1.37 -14.00
CA TYR A 309 3.79 -2.30 -13.42
C TYR A 309 3.41 -3.43 -14.38
N PHE A 310 3.23 -3.12 -15.66
CA PHE A 310 2.92 -4.12 -16.67
C PHE A 310 4.11 -5.06 -16.89
N THR A 311 5.35 -4.55 -16.85
CA THR A 311 6.58 -5.37 -16.87
C THR A 311 6.65 -6.31 -15.68
N ILE A 312 6.38 -5.82 -14.46
CA ILE A 312 6.35 -6.65 -13.25
C ILE A 312 5.35 -7.81 -13.42
N TYR A 313 4.15 -7.51 -13.90
CA TYR A 313 3.12 -8.52 -14.14
C TYR A 313 3.53 -9.52 -15.23
N ALA A 314 3.93 -9.05 -16.41
CA ALA A 314 4.30 -9.88 -17.55
C ALA A 314 5.47 -10.83 -17.25
N ASN A 315 6.40 -10.42 -16.38
CA ASN A 315 7.50 -11.26 -15.92
C ASN A 315 7.09 -12.29 -14.84
N SER A 316 5.92 -12.10 -14.22
CA SER A 316 5.44 -12.92 -13.11
C SER A 316 4.35 -13.92 -13.51
N VAL A 317 3.83 -13.84 -14.74
CA VAL A 317 2.76 -14.70 -15.25
C VAL A 317 3.19 -15.48 -16.48
N ASP A 318 2.44 -16.54 -16.80
CA ASP A 318 2.62 -17.27 -18.04
C ASP A 318 2.05 -16.50 -19.24
N LEU A 319 2.25 -17.05 -20.44
CA LEU A 319 1.77 -16.39 -21.66
C LEU A 319 0.23 -16.41 -21.77
N ASP A 320 -0.42 -17.46 -21.26
CA ASP A 320 -1.89 -17.61 -21.28
C ASP A 320 -2.56 -16.49 -20.44
N ASP A 321 -2.06 -16.25 -19.25
CA ASP A 321 -2.51 -15.18 -18.35
C ASP A 321 -2.25 -13.79 -18.96
N LEU A 322 -1.10 -13.59 -19.61
CA LEU A 322 -0.77 -12.31 -20.25
C LEU A 322 -1.71 -11.99 -21.42
N TRP A 323 -2.03 -12.98 -22.26
CA TRP A 323 -3.03 -12.84 -23.32
C TRP A 323 -4.43 -12.60 -22.74
N THR A 324 -4.76 -13.28 -21.65
CA THR A 324 -6.04 -13.07 -20.95
C THR A 324 -6.15 -11.64 -20.42
N MET A 325 -5.06 -11.07 -19.88
CA MET A 325 -5.01 -9.67 -19.46
C MET A 325 -5.19 -8.70 -20.62
N PHE A 326 -4.55 -8.95 -21.77
CA PHE A 326 -4.78 -8.15 -22.98
C PHE A 326 -6.25 -8.12 -23.38
N MET A 327 -6.89 -9.28 -23.46
CA MET A 327 -8.32 -9.38 -23.79
C MET A 327 -9.19 -8.68 -22.75
N TYR A 328 -8.84 -8.83 -21.47
CA TYR A 328 -9.54 -8.13 -20.38
C TYR A 328 -9.45 -6.61 -20.55
N LEU A 329 -8.26 -6.05 -20.75
CA LEU A 329 -8.08 -4.60 -20.93
C LEU A 329 -8.82 -4.08 -22.17
N SER A 330 -8.81 -4.85 -23.25
CA SER A 330 -9.48 -4.50 -24.51
C SER A 330 -11.01 -4.44 -24.37
N THR A 331 -11.59 -5.23 -23.46
CA THR A 331 -13.04 -5.22 -23.20
C THR A 331 -13.45 -4.21 -22.13
N LYS A 332 -12.54 -3.82 -21.23
CA LYS A 332 -12.85 -2.98 -20.07
C LYS A 332 -12.44 -1.52 -20.20
N SER A 333 -11.44 -1.21 -21.01
CA SER A 333 -10.82 0.11 -21.07
C SER A 333 -10.55 0.57 -22.50
N GLU A 334 -10.45 1.89 -22.71
CA GLU A 334 -9.93 2.42 -23.96
C GLU A 334 -8.42 2.11 -24.04
N LEU A 335 -8.03 1.36 -25.07
CA LEU A 335 -6.62 1.06 -25.37
C LEU A 335 -5.94 2.32 -25.91
N ASN A 336 -5.51 3.23 -25.06
CA ASN A 336 -4.77 4.41 -25.49
C ASN A 336 -3.36 4.07 -26.02
N ASP A 337 -2.66 5.07 -26.56
CA ASP A 337 -1.34 4.88 -27.18
C ASP A 337 -0.29 4.33 -26.20
N ILE A 338 -0.39 4.67 -24.91
CA ILE A 338 0.50 4.15 -23.85
C ILE A 338 0.27 2.66 -23.65
N ILE A 339 -0.99 2.27 -23.43
CA ILE A 339 -1.38 0.87 -23.22
C ILE A 339 -1.01 0.06 -24.47
N GLN A 340 -1.31 0.57 -25.66
CA GLN A 340 -0.98 -0.07 -26.94
C GLN A 340 0.52 -0.31 -27.08
N LYS A 341 1.35 0.72 -26.91
CA LYS A 341 2.81 0.64 -27.02
C LYS A 341 3.39 -0.49 -26.16
N HIS A 342 2.96 -0.56 -24.91
CA HIS A 342 3.49 -1.52 -23.94
C HIS A 342 2.93 -2.93 -24.12
N LEU A 343 1.64 -3.05 -24.46
CA LEU A 343 1.05 -4.35 -24.82
C LEU A 343 1.77 -4.96 -26.03
N ILE A 344 1.92 -4.20 -27.11
CA ILE A 344 2.63 -4.64 -28.32
C ILE A 344 4.04 -5.09 -27.95
N SER A 345 4.78 -4.26 -27.21
CA SER A 345 6.16 -4.57 -26.81
C SER A 345 6.27 -5.90 -26.05
N LYS A 346 5.51 -6.09 -24.97
CA LYS A 346 5.65 -7.30 -24.14
C LYS A 346 5.05 -8.54 -24.80
N LEU A 347 3.88 -8.44 -25.42
CA LEU A 347 3.22 -9.57 -26.05
C LEU A 347 3.98 -10.03 -27.29
N SER A 348 4.51 -9.14 -28.11
CA SER A 348 5.28 -9.56 -29.31
C SER A 348 6.54 -10.33 -28.91
N ILE A 349 7.31 -9.82 -27.94
CA ILE A 349 8.52 -10.50 -27.43
C ILE A 349 8.18 -11.89 -26.87
N ARG A 350 7.13 -11.97 -26.04
CA ARG A 350 6.74 -13.21 -25.37
C ARG A 350 6.08 -14.22 -26.31
N THR A 351 5.34 -13.74 -27.31
CA THR A 351 4.59 -14.58 -28.23
C THR A 351 5.47 -15.09 -29.37
N ALA A 352 6.52 -14.37 -29.77
CA ALA A 352 7.41 -14.78 -30.86
C ALA A 352 7.86 -16.25 -30.76
N GLY A 353 8.21 -16.71 -29.56
CA GLY A 353 8.63 -18.09 -29.29
C GLY A 353 7.52 -19.08 -28.88
N ALA A 354 6.25 -18.70 -28.98
CA ALA A 354 5.14 -19.54 -28.52
C ALA A 354 4.93 -20.77 -29.43
N PRO A 355 4.50 -21.92 -28.89
CA PRO A 355 4.06 -23.05 -29.70
C PRO A 355 2.85 -22.68 -30.56
N ILE A 356 2.77 -23.24 -31.77
CA ILE A 356 1.72 -23.00 -32.76
C ILE A 356 0.33 -23.19 -32.16
N ASP A 357 0.10 -24.31 -31.48
CA ASP A 357 -1.20 -24.62 -30.89
C ASP A 357 -1.60 -23.59 -29.83
N SER A 358 -0.63 -23.06 -29.08
CA SER A 358 -0.90 -22.00 -28.10
C SER A 358 -1.29 -20.71 -28.80
N PHE A 359 -0.54 -20.34 -29.84
CA PHE A 359 -0.84 -19.17 -30.66
C PHE A 359 -2.21 -19.25 -31.32
N LEU A 360 -2.56 -20.36 -31.96
CA LEU A 360 -3.88 -20.58 -32.57
C LEU A 360 -5.02 -20.51 -31.55
N ARG A 361 -4.80 -20.93 -30.30
CA ARG A 361 -5.78 -20.71 -29.22
C ARG A 361 -5.93 -19.22 -28.89
N TYR A 362 -4.84 -18.47 -28.83
CA TYR A 362 -4.89 -17.03 -28.56
C TYR A 362 -5.59 -16.27 -29.68
N THR A 363 -5.32 -16.61 -30.95
CA THR A 363 -5.98 -15.96 -32.09
C THR A 363 -7.48 -16.25 -32.10
N LYS A 364 -7.88 -17.51 -31.87
CA LYS A 364 -9.30 -17.85 -31.70
C LYS A 364 -9.96 -17.07 -30.58
N PHE A 365 -9.30 -16.97 -29.42
CA PHE A 365 -9.81 -16.21 -28.29
C PHE A 365 -9.91 -14.70 -28.61
N ALA A 366 -8.94 -14.16 -29.33
CA ALA A 366 -8.95 -12.77 -29.81
C ALA A 366 -10.15 -12.50 -30.73
N THR A 367 -10.41 -13.39 -31.69
CA THR A 367 -11.56 -13.29 -32.60
C THR A 367 -12.89 -13.35 -31.83
N GLU A 368 -13.03 -14.27 -30.88
CA GLU A 368 -14.21 -14.34 -30.02
C GLU A 368 -14.38 -13.05 -29.18
N CYS A 369 -13.27 -12.49 -28.67
CA CYS A 369 -13.25 -11.26 -27.89
C CYS A 369 -13.64 -10.02 -28.72
N MET A 370 -13.34 -9.99 -30.02
CA MET A 370 -13.71 -8.89 -30.93
C MET A 370 -15.19 -8.51 -30.81
N THR A 371 -16.07 -9.51 -30.70
CA THR A 371 -17.53 -9.34 -30.55
C THR A 371 -17.95 -8.66 -29.25
N LYS A 372 -17.09 -8.69 -28.22
CA LYS A 372 -17.33 -8.12 -26.89
C LYS A 372 -16.71 -6.74 -26.72
N ILE A 373 -15.79 -6.37 -27.60
CA ILE A 373 -15.15 -5.05 -27.61
C ILE A 373 -16.10 -4.05 -28.23
N LYS A 374 -16.17 -2.83 -27.67
CA LYS A 374 -16.93 -1.74 -28.28
C LYS A 374 -16.38 -1.41 -29.66
N HIS A 375 -17.26 -1.19 -30.63
CA HIS A 375 -16.89 -0.94 -32.03
C HIS A 375 -15.86 0.20 -32.19
N GLU A 376 -15.98 1.26 -31.40
CA GLU A 376 -15.03 2.39 -31.37
C GLU A 376 -13.57 2.00 -31.03
N TYR A 377 -13.36 0.88 -30.33
CA TYR A 377 -12.03 0.42 -29.93
C TYR A 377 -11.47 -0.67 -30.85
N HIS A 378 -12.27 -1.15 -31.82
CA HIS A 378 -11.87 -2.21 -32.74
C HIS A 378 -10.56 -1.91 -33.48
N PRO A 379 -10.36 -0.71 -34.09
CA PRO A 379 -9.14 -0.44 -34.85
C PRO A 379 -7.87 -0.54 -34.00
N ARG A 380 -7.91 -0.09 -32.74
CA ARG A 380 -6.74 -0.16 -31.84
C ARG A 380 -6.46 -1.57 -31.37
N PHE A 381 -7.50 -2.34 -31.06
CA PHE A 381 -7.36 -3.76 -30.75
C PHE A 381 -6.73 -4.53 -31.91
N LEU A 382 -7.28 -4.36 -33.12
CA LEU A 382 -6.78 -4.98 -34.34
C LEU A 382 -5.33 -4.60 -34.56
N ARG A 383 -4.96 -3.32 -34.45
CA ARG A 383 -3.57 -2.89 -34.57
C ARG A 383 -2.62 -3.54 -33.57
N ILE A 384 -3.03 -3.71 -32.31
CA ILE A 384 -2.20 -4.44 -31.32
C ILE A 384 -2.04 -5.89 -31.74
N PHE A 385 -3.14 -6.54 -32.11
CA PHE A 385 -3.14 -7.94 -32.53
C PHE A 385 -2.26 -8.15 -33.78
N GLU A 386 -2.44 -7.32 -34.82
CA GLU A 386 -1.64 -7.32 -36.05
C GLU A 386 -0.15 -7.27 -35.75
N ASN A 387 0.30 -6.35 -34.88
CA ASN A 387 1.72 -6.23 -34.54
C ASN A 387 2.26 -7.48 -33.83
N ILE A 388 1.48 -8.08 -32.93
CA ILE A 388 1.87 -9.31 -32.24
C ILE A 388 1.91 -10.49 -33.23
N PHE A 389 0.93 -10.56 -34.13
CA PHE A 389 0.80 -11.59 -35.15
C PHE A 389 1.95 -11.50 -36.16
N GLU A 390 2.24 -10.32 -36.68
CA GLU A 390 3.36 -10.05 -37.58
C GLU A 390 4.69 -10.43 -36.92
N GLY A 391 4.91 -10.04 -35.66
CA GLY A 391 6.11 -10.41 -34.90
C GLY A 391 6.26 -11.93 -34.74
N PHE A 392 5.16 -12.65 -34.49
CA PHE A 392 5.15 -14.11 -34.43
C PHE A 392 5.48 -14.74 -35.79
N ILE A 393 4.76 -14.35 -36.86
CA ILE A 393 4.95 -14.90 -38.21
C ILE A 393 6.37 -14.64 -38.70
N ASN A 394 6.87 -13.41 -38.53
CA ASN A 394 8.23 -13.07 -38.93
C ASN A 394 9.25 -13.96 -38.21
N HIS A 395 9.13 -14.13 -36.88
CA HIS A 395 10.05 -15.00 -36.15
C HIS A 395 9.96 -16.47 -36.60
N GLN A 396 8.75 -17.00 -36.75
CA GLN A 396 8.54 -18.41 -37.08
C GLN A 396 8.96 -18.77 -38.51
N LEU A 397 8.85 -17.84 -39.46
CA LEU A 397 9.13 -18.09 -40.88
C LEU A 397 10.53 -17.68 -41.33
N THR A 398 11.21 -16.79 -40.61
CA THR A 398 12.59 -16.39 -40.91
C THR A 398 13.64 -17.18 -40.13
N ASP A 399 13.31 -17.72 -38.96
CA ASP A 399 14.21 -18.61 -38.22
C ASP A 399 14.19 -20.04 -38.81
N GLU A 400 15.34 -20.47 -39.34
CA GLU A 400 15.54 -21.79 -39.94
C GLU A 400 15.11 -22.95 -39.02
N ARG A 401 15.18 -22.79 -37.70
CA ARG A 401 14.82 -23.82 -36.71
C ARG A 401 13.31 -24.11 -36.65
N TYR A 402 12.50 -23.13 -37.00
CA TYR A 402 11.04 -23.17 -36.89
C TYR A 402 10.37 -23.27 -38.26
N SER A 403 10.97 -22.69 -39.29
CA SER A 403 10.36 -22.54 -40.62
C SER A 403 9.89 -23.86 -41.25
N TYR A 404 10.53 -25.00 -40.97
CA TYR A 404 10.19 -26.32 -41.55
C TYR A 404 9.09 -27.10 -40.80
N ARG A 405 8.55 -26.57 -39.71
CA ARG A 405 7.59 -27.29 -38.85
C ARG A 405 6.12 -27.13 -39.25
N PHE A 406 5.84 -26.24 -40.19
CA PHE A 406 4.48 -25.84 -40.55
C PHE A 406 3.94 -26.66 -41.73
N SER A 407 2.69 -27.12 -41.62
CA SER A 407 1.97 -27.73 -42.74
C SER A 407 1.30 -26.65 -43.61
N GLU A 408 0.90 -27.02 -44.83
CA GLU A 408 0.11 -26.13 -45.70
C GLU A 408 -1.19 -25.67 -45.02
N SER A 409 -1.82 -26.52 -44.18
CA SER A 409 -3.03 -26.15 -43.45
C SER A 409 -2.76 -25.07 -42.39
N ASN A 410 -1.58 -25.07 -41.75
CA ASN A 410 -1.22 -24.01 -40.81
C ASN A 410 -1.09 -22.65 -41.50
N PHE A 411 -0.46 -22.63 -42.68
CA PHE A 411 -0.31 -21.39 -43.44
C PHE A 411 -1.63 -20.82 -43.95
N LYS A 412 -2.55 -21.69 -44.38
CA LYS A 412 -3.92 -21.27 -44.74
C LYS A 412 -4.64 -20.64 -43.54
N GLU A 413 -4.52 -21.25 -42.36
CA GLU A 413 -5.11 -20.69 -41.14
C GLU A 413 -4.46 -19.36 -40.73
N PHE A 414 -3.14 -19.22 -40.89
CA PHE A 414 -2.47 -17.93 -40.63
C PHE A 414 -2.89 -16.85 -41.62
N LEU A 415 -3.03 -17.18 -42.90
CA LEU A 415 -3.51 -16.23 -43.90
C LEU A 415 -4.93 -15.78 -43.58
N LYS A 416 -5.81 -16.72 -43.20
CA LYS A 416 -7.15 -16.45 -42.69
C LYS A 416 -7.13 -15.44 -41.55
N ILE A 417 -6.37 -15.74 -40.50
CA ILE A 417 -6.28 -14.88 -39.32
C ILE A 417 -5.75 -13.49 -39.71
N SER A 418 -4.72 -13.42 -40.55
CA SER A 418 -4.14 -12.15 -40.98
C SER A 418 -5.11 -11.27 -41.76
N LEU A 419 -6.06 -11.86 -42.49
CA LEU A 419 -7.08 -11.14 -43.25
C LEU A 419 -8.28 -10.75 -42.38
N GLU A 420 -8.74 -11.65 -41.49
CA GLU A 420 -9.89 -11.41 -40.61
C GLU A 420 -9.57 -10.44 -39.47
N MET A 421 -8.34 -10.49 -38.93
CA MET A 421 -7.94 -9.76 -37.73
C MET A 421 -7.00 -8.60 -38.08
N SER A 422 -7.43 -7.79 -39.04
CA SER A 422 -6.63 -6.69 -39.57
C SER A 422 -7.45 -5.42 -39.81
N THR A 423 -6.78 -4.27 -39.80
CA THR A 423 -7.38 -2.95 -40.01
C THR A 423 -7.51 -2.59 -41.49
N SER A 424 -6.68 -3.17 -42.37
CA SER A 424 -6.71 -2.88 -43.81
C SER A 424 -7.31 -4.00 -44.66
N HIS A 425 -7.48 -5.20 -44.12
CA HIS A 425 -8.02 -6.38 -44.81
C HIS A 425 -7.34 -6.63 -46.18
N ASP A 426 -6.01 -6.44 -46.23
CA ASP A 426 -5.23 -6.41 -47.47
C ASP A 426 -4.15 -7.50 -47.49
N LEU A 427 -3.92 -8.10 -48.65
CA LEU A 427 -2.84 -9.05 -48.90
C LEU A 427 -1.45 -8.41 -48.89
N GLN A 428 -1.33 -7.10 -49.09
CA GLN A 428 -0.04 -6.39 -49.03
C GLN A 428 0.50 -6.19 -47.61
N GLN A 429 -0.22 -6.63 -46.58
CA GLN A 429 0.28 -6.63 -45.22
C GLN A 429 1.49 -7.56 -45.06
N LEU A 430 2.49 -7.15 -44.28
CA LEU A 430 3.75 -7.88 -44.16
C LEU A 430 3.56 -9.34 -43.73
N SER A 431 2.65 -9.62 -42.79
CA SER A 431 2.32 -10.97 -42.36
C SER A 431 1.74 -11.83 -43.50
N CYS A 432 0.79 -11.29 -44.27
CA CYS A 432 0.23 -11.94 -45.47
C CYS A 432 1.34 -12.26 -46.47
N LEU A 433 2.19 -11.28 -46.77
CA LEU A 433 3.30 -11.39 -47.70
C LEU A 433 4.31 -12.47 -47.28
N LEU A 434 4.67 -12.54 -45.99
CA LEU A 434 5.57 -13.57 -45.45
C LEU A 434 4.94 -14.98 -45.55
N ILE A 435 3.65 -15.12 -45.29
CA ILE A 435 2.90 -16.38 -45.41
C ILE A 435 2.82 -16.82 -46.87
N ILE A 436 2.47 -15.91 -47.78
CA ILE A 436 2.38 -16.14 -49.23
C ILE A 436 3.74 -16.57 -49.78
N ARG A 437 4.81 -15.82 -49.45
CA ARG A 437 6.19 -16.19 -49.81
C ARG A 437 6.45 -17.64 -49.39
N ARG A 438 6.15 -17.99 -48.14
CA ARG A 438 6.40 -19.34 -47.66
C ARG A 438 5.55 -20.40 -48.36
N LEU A 439 4.26 -20.15 -48.61
CA LEU A 439 3.39 -21.07 -49.36
C LEU A 439 3.86 -21.32 -50.81
N ILE A 440 4.36 -20.30 -51.50
CA ILE A 440 4.93 -20.44 -52.85
C ILE A 440 6.19 -21.30 -52.81
N PHE A 441 7.06 -21.08 -51.84
CA PHE A 441 8.43 -21.59 -51.87
C PHE A 441 8.68 -22.85 -51.02
N GLN A 442 7.80 -23.22 -50.08
CA GLN A 442 8.12 -24.26 -49.10
C GLN A 442 7.87 -25.71 -49.55
N ASN A 443 7.09 -26.00 -50.61
CA ASN A 443 6.55 -27.37 -50.71
C ASN A 443 6.46 -28.07 -52.07
N ASP A 444 7.30 -27.77 -53.07
CA ASP A 444 7.42 -28.73 -54.17
C ASP A 444 8.75 -28.70 -54.94
N ASN A 445 9.54 -29.76 -54.78
CA ASN A 445 10.69 -30.07 -55.65
C ASN A 445 10.24 -30.73 -56.98
N ARG A 446 8.95 -30.97 -57.21
CA ARG A 446 8.42 -31.63 -58.41
C ARG A 446 7.83 -30.66 -59.44
N LEU A 447 7.51 -29.42 -59.05
CA LEU A 447 7.04 -28.36 -59.96
C LEU A 447 8.22 -27.44 -60.32
N LEU A 448 8.80 -27.69 -61.50
CA LEU A 448 10.01 -27.03 -62.01
C LEU A 448 9.82 -25.56 -62.45
N LYS A 449 8.59 -25.00 -62.42
CA LYS A 449 8.32 -23.63 -62.88
C LYS A 449 7.60 -22.81 -61.80
N ILE A 450 8.23 -21.70 -61.41
CA ILE A 450 7.71 -20.69 -60.47
C ILE A 450 6.30 -20.23 -60.88
N ALA A 451 6.07 -20.02 -62.18
CA ALA A 451 4.77 -19.60 -62.70
C ALA A 451 3.60 -20.55 -62.35
N ASP A 452 3.84 -21.88 -62.36
CA ASP A 452 2.80 -22.87 -62.03
C ASP A 452 2.54 -22.91 -60.51
N LYS A 453 3.58 -22.67 -59.68
CA LYS A 453 3.44 -22.52 -58.23
C LYS A 453 2.64 -21.27 -57.87
N THR A 454 2.95 -20.15 -58.51
CA THR A 454 2.24 -18.88 -58.35
C THR A 454 0.77 -19.00 -58.76
N LYS A 455 0.48 -19.56 -59.94
CA LYS A 455 -0.90 -19.77 -60.42
C LYS A 455 -1.69 -20.72 -59.52
N GLY A 456 -1.07 -21.79 -59.05
CA GLY A 456 -1.67 -22.74 -58.11
C GLY A 456 -1.97 -22.10 -56.74
N LEU A 457 -1.11 -21.19 -56.27
CA LEU A 457 -1.36 -20.42 -55.04
C LEU A 457 -2.56 -19.49 -55.20
N PHE A 458 -2.62 -18.72 -56.28
CA PHE A 458 -3.72 -17.77 -56.50
C PHE A 458 -5.07 -18.46 -56.69
N ASN A 459 -5.11 -19.61 -57.36
CA ASN A 459 -6.32 -20.43 -57.38
C ASN A 459 -6.74 -20.84 -55.95
N LYS A 460 -5.79 -21.23 -55.10
CA LYS A 460 -6.06 -21.59 -53.69
C LYS A 460 -6.45 -20.39 -52.81
N ILE A 461 -5.98 -19.17 -53.11
CA ILE A 461 -6.39 -17.92 -52.42
C ILE A 461 -7.79 -17.50 -52.89
N ASN A 462 -8.11 -17.61 -54.18
CA ASN A 462 -9.46 -17.40 -54.70
C ASN A 462 -10.48 -18.41 -54.15
N ASP A 463 -10.05 -19.66 -53.91
CA ASP A 463 -10.88 -20.67 -53.23
C ASP A 463 -11.14 -20.30 -51.76
N PHE A 464 -10.30 -19.43 -51.17
CA PHE A 464 -10.36 -19.04 -49.77
C PHE A 464 -11.28 -17.84 -49.53
N ASP A 465 -11.17 -16.81 -50.37
CA ASP A 465 -12.12 -15.71 -50.46
C ASP A 465 -12.14 -15.16 -51.91
N PRO A 466 -13.25 -15.35 -52.64
CA PRO A 466 -13.34 -14.97 -54.05
C PRO A 466 -13.31 -13.45 -54.28
N ASP A 467 -13.67 -12.64 -53.27
CA ASP A 467 -13.70 -11.17 -53.38
C ASP A 467 -12.31 -10.55 -53.14
N LEU A 468 -11.34 -11.37 -52.71
CA LEU A 468 -10.03 -10.93 -52.22
C LEU A 468 -9.03 -10.65 -53.35
N CYS A 469 -9.18 -11.35 -54.49
CA CYS A 469 -8.46 -11.07 -55.73
C CYS A 469 -9.19 -10.06 -56.63
N GLU A 470 -10.44 -9.66 -56.30
CA GLU A 470 -11.12 -8.56 -57.02
C GLU A 470 -10.49 -7.20 -56.71
N ASN A 471 -9.91 -7.05 -55.52
CA ASN A 471 -9.32 -5.80 -55.03
C ASN A 471 -7.79 -5.77 -55.04
N ASN A 472 -7.12 -6.90 -55.30
CA ASN A 472 -5.65 -7.01 -55.29
C ASN A 472 -5.17 -7.79 -56.52
N ASP A 473 -4.38 -7.17 -57.40
CA ASP A 473 -3.79 -7.85 -58.56
C ASP A 473 -2.74 -8.87 -58.07
N PRO A 474 -2.86 -10.16 -58.47
CA PRO A 474 -1.83 -11.17 -58.26
C PRO A 474 -0.39 -10.75 -58.60
N ALA A 475 -0.21 -9.90 -59.61
CA ALA A 475 1.09 -9.36 -60.02
C ALA A 475 1.64 -8.32 -59.03
N ASP A 476 0.78 -7.57 -58.34
CA ASP A 476 1.18 -6.52 -57.39
C ASP A 476 1.55 -7.09 -56.00
N ILE A 477 1.03 -8.28 -55.66
CA ILE A 477 1.32 -8.98 -54.40
C ILE A 477 2.73 -9.60 -54.41
N ILE A 478 3.24 -9.96 -55.59
CA ILE A 478 4.57 -10.54 -55.77
C ILE A 478 5.49 -9.44 -56.30
N GLN A 479 6.19 -8.75 -55.41
CA GLN A 479 7.18 -7.76 -55.83
C GLN A 479 8.35 -8.43 -56.58
N ASP A 480 8.84 -7.75 -57.62
CA ASP A 480 9.93 -8.22 -58.51
C ASP A 480 11.18 -8.67 -57.72
N GLU A 481 11.53 -8.00 -56.62
CA GLU A 481 12.69 -8.36 -55.78
C GLU A 481 12.57 -9.76 -55.14
N TRP A 482 11.36 -10.23 -54.82
CA TRP A 482 11.18 -11.59 -54.28
C TRP A 482 11.39 -12.69 -55.33
N LEU A 483 11.26 -12.33 -56.61
CA LEU A 483 11.56 -13.20 -57.74
C LEU A 483 13.05 -13.12 -58.13
N GLN A 484 13.73 -11.98 -57.86
CA GLN A 484 15.16 -11.79 -58.15
C GLN A 484 16.09 -12.70 -57.34
N ASP A 485 15.77 -13.00 -56.07
CA ASP A 485 16.52 -13.94 -55.21
C ASP A 485 16.70 -15.34 -55.82
N TYR A 486 15.98 -15.67 -56.90
CA TYR A 486 15.96 -16.97 -57.56
C TYR A 486 16.20 -16.93 -59.08
N LEU A 487 16.39 -15.74 -59.67
CA LEU A 487 16.84 -15.57 -61.06
C LEU A 487 18.37 -15.60 -61.20
N LEU A 488 19.09 -15.73 -60.07
CA LEU A 488 20.55 -15.87 -59.99
C LEU A 488 20.98 -17.33 -59.77
#